data_AF-A0A7S4HQV0-F1
#
_entry.id   AF-A0A7S4HQV0-F1
#
_cell.length_a   1.000
_cell.length_b   1.000
_cell.length_c   1.000
_cell.angle_alpha   90.00
_cell.angle_beta   90.00
_cell.angle_gamma   90.00
#
_symmetry.space_group_name_H-M   'P 1'
#
loop_
_entity.id
_entity.type
_entity.pdbx_description
1 polymer ?
#
loop_
_entity_poly.entity_id
_entity_poly.type
_entity_poly.pdbx_seq_one_letter_code
_entity_poly.pdbx_strand_id
1 'polypeptide(L)'
;MKAQRFVIACCSMFSFASAYSPIQPRIPSRRDFLSSALAVGSAVALGDPAANAQDLPAGFRPIPRRFIAALGDPNSSQGEGAASWGIWTVDPGPRGVFLRDSRRLVKEGIGPYGWKFDEGDWWLEEHGIVMETPDFPLEAGEYIVTGGRGASSVLTISSDGQWVLQGGAKLGDVTHLPCRAARYTEKKGVNVCLPSKARMGNFPVRPGATMPEVFGCSKQDYAILFNIGVPF
;
A
#
# COMPACT_ATOMS: atom_id res chain seq x y z
N MET A 1 15.61 -37.12 57.50
CA MET A 1 15.51 -35.65 57.52
C MET A 1 14.14 -35.25 56.97
N LYS A 2 13.57 -34.18 57.54
CA LYS A 2 12.14 -33.84 57.69
C LYS A 2 11.24 -33.96 56.44
N ALA A 3 10.05 -34.50 56.69
CA ALA A 3 8.84 -34.41 55.88
C ALA A 3 8.11 -33.08 56.12
N GLN A 4 7.26 -32.64 55.17
CA GLN A 4 5.95 -32.07 55.50
C GLN A 4 4.98 -32.04 54.31
N ARG A 5 3.86 -32.74 54.50
CA ARG A 5 2.56 -32.57 53.82
C ARG A 5 1.71 -31.61 54.65
N PHE A 6 0.84 -30.82 54.00
CA PHE A 6 -0.43 -30.27 54.50
C PHE A 6 -1.25 -29.95 53.22
N VAL A 7 -2.46 -30.44 52.87
CA VAL A 7 -3.66 -30.96 53.54
C VAL A 7 -4.59 -29.87 54.13
N ILE A 8 -5.65 -29.58 53.35
CA ILE A 8 -7.09 -29.45 53.73
C ILE A 8 -7.72 -28.09 54.13
N ALA A 9 -8.95 -27.94 53.60
CA ALA A 9 -10.18 -27.23 54.04
C ALA A 9 -10.21 -25.70 53.99
N CYS A 10 -11.17 -25.06 53.31
CA CYS A 10 -12.63 -25.11 53.39
C CYS A 10 -13.21 -24.26 54.55
N CYS A 11 -14.17 -23.41 54.17
CA CYS A 11 -15.38 -22.99 54.89
C CYS A 11 -15.51 -21.52 55.34
N SER A 12 -16.69 -20.98 54.99
CA SER A 12 -17.55 -20.01 55.71
C SER A 12 -17.05 -18.57 55.89
N MET A 13 -17.70 -17.60 55.22
CA MET A 13 -18.88 -16.86 55.70
C MET A 13 -18.63 -16.11 57.00
N PHE A 14 -18.52 -14.77 56.92
CA PHE A 14 -19.21 -13.86 57.84
C PHE A 14 -19.45 -12.51 57.16
N SER A 15 -20.72 -12.13 57.15
CA SER A 15 -21.26 -10.83 56.76
C SER A 15 -20.72 -9.70 57.64
N PHE A 16 -20.43 -8.55 57.05
CA PHE A 16 -20.77 -7.26 57.65
C PHE A 16 -21.36 -6.35 56.56
N ALA A 17 -22.64 -6.04 56.76
CA ALA A 17 -23.33 -4.97 56.07
C ALA A 17 -22.73 -3.63 56.51
N SER A 18 -22.46 -2.74 55.55
CA SER A 18 -22.38 -1.31 55.80
C SER A 18 -23.25 -0.58 54.79
N ALA A 19 -24.08 0.31 55.33
CA ALA A 19 -25.26 0.84 54.70
C ALA A 19 -24.95 1.96 53.68
N TYR A 20 -25.63 1.85 52.54
CA TYR A 20 -26.37 2.89 51.83
C TYR A 20 -25.93 4.36 51.96
N SER A 21 -25.57 4.96 50.82
CA SER A 21 -26.48 5.91 50.17
C SER A 21 -26.17 6.06 48.68
N PRO A 22 -27.13 5.78 47.78
CA PRO A 22 -26.97 5.97 46.34
C PRO A 22 -27.33 7.41 45.94
N ILE A 23 -26.40 8.10 45.29
CA ILE A 23 -26.70 9.33 44.54
C ILE A 23 -27.45 8.91 43.27
N GLN A 24 -28.77 9.14 43.26
CA GLN A 24 -29.61 8.91 42.09
C GLN A 24 -29.36 10.00 41.04
N PRO A 25 -29.05 9.66 39.77
CA PRO A 25 -29.09 10.63 38.69
C PRO A 25 -30.56 10.96 38.34
N ARG A 26 -30.93 12.25 38.41
CA ARG A 26 -32.24 12.71 37.95
C ARG A 26 -32.33 12.56 36.43
N ILE A 27 -33.36 11.85 35.98
CA ILE A 27 -33.83 11.86 34.59
C ILE A 27 -34.49 13.23 34.32
N PRO A 28 -34.05 14.01 33.31
CA PRO A 28 -34.69 15.29 33.01
C PRO A 28 -36.01 15.07 32.27
N SER A 29 -37.09 15.63 32.81
CA SER A 29 -38.40 15.67 32.17
C SER A 29 -38.44 16.73 31.08
N ARG A 30 -39.00 16.38 29.93
CA ARG A 30 -39.26 17.28 28.81
C ARG A 30 -40.31 18.32 29.21
N ARG A 31 -39.90 19.51 29.62
CA ARG A 31 -40.61 20.78 29.40
C ARG A 31 -39.85 21.94 30.06
N ASP A 32 -39.67 22.96 29.23
CA ASP A 32 -39.47 24.37 29.58
C ASP A 32 -38.17 24.75 30.26
N PHE A 33 -37.17 25.13 29.46
CA PHE A 33 -36.38 26.34 29.73
C PHE A 33 -35.93 26.95 28.40
N LEU A 34 -36.70 27.94 27.94
CA LEU A 34 -36.22 29.02 27.08
C LEU A 34 -35.40 29.96 27.96
N SER A 35 -34.12 30.18 27.63
CA SER A 35 -33.46 31.49 27.57
C SER A 35 -31.94 31.35 27.46
N SER A 36 -31.36 32.13 26.55
CA SER A 36 -29.96 32.52 26.45
C SER A 36 -28.96 31.47 25.96
N ALA A 37 -28.94 31.26 24.63
CA ALA A 37 -27.75 30.80 23.93
C ALA A 37 -27.22 31.96 23.06
N LEU A 38 -26.07 32.51 23.46
CA LEU A 38 -25.21 33.29 22.57
C LEU A 38 -24.84 32.38 21.39
N ALA A 39 -25.27 32.76 20.19
CA ALA A 39 -24.86 32.08 18.96
C ALA A 39 -23.38 32.38 18.70
N VAL A 40 -22.49 31.48 19.14
CA VAL A 40 -21.18 31.34 18.50
C VAL A 40 -21.45 30.61 17.20
N GLY A 41 -21.63 31.38 16.12
CA GLY A 41 -21.68 30.85 14.77
C GLY A 41 -20.31 30.31 14.39
N SER A 42 -20.02 29.06 14.75
CA SER A 42 -18.95 28.31 14.11
C SER A 42 -19.42 28.02 12.70
N ALA A 43 -18.99 28.84 11.74
CA ALA A 43 -19.04 28.49 10.34
C ALA A 43 -18.23 27.20 10.17
N VAL A 44 -18.91 26.07 10.10
CA VAL A 44 -18.33 24.85 9.56
C VAL A 44 -18.13 25.16 8.09
N ALA A 45 -16.91 25.53 7.72
CA ALA A 45 -16.49 25.48 6.34
C ALA A 45 -16.69 24.02 5.91
N LEU A 46 -17.71 23.78 5.08
CA LEU A 46 -17.77 22.60 4.25
C LEU A 46 -16.52 22.66 3.39
N GLY A 47 -15.46 21.98 3.81
CA GLY A 47 -14.29 21.80 2.98
C GLY A 47 -14.76 21.11 1.71
N ASP A 48 -14.63 21.79 0.58
CA ASP A 48 -14.86 21.19 -0.72
C ASP A 48 -14.02 19.90 -0.82
N PRO A 49 -14.61 18.75 -1.20
CA PRO A 49 -13.83 17.54 -1.44
C PRO A 49 -12.95 17.65 -2.70
N ALA A 50 -12.89 18.82 -3.35
CA ALA A 50 -12.10 19.10 -4.55
C ALA A 50 -10.66 19.55 -4.26
N ALA A 51 -10.20 19.53 -3.00
CA ALA A 51 -8.81 19.80 -2.65
C ALA A 51 -7.90 18.61 -3.00
N ASN A 52 -7.65 18.37 -4.29
CA ASN A 52 -6.48 17.64 -4.83
C ASN A 52 -6.35 17.80 -6.36
N ALA A 53 -6.81 18.92 -6.94
CA ALA A 53 -6.27 19.34 -8.24
C ALA A 53 -4.89 19.93 -7.97
N GLN A 54 -3.86 19.08 -7.93
CA GLN A 54 -2.49 19.54 -7.90
C GLN A 54 -2.26 20.23 -9.25
N ASP A 55 -2.15 21.56 -9.26
CA ASP A 55 -1.92 22.33 -10.48
C ASP A 55 -0.67 21.77 -11.15
N LEU A 56 -0.86 21.11 -12.30
CA LEU A 56 0.24 20.53 -13.05
C LEU A 56 1.08 21.65 -13.66
N PRO A 57 2.39 21.42 -13.89
CA PRO A 57 3.21 22.37 -14.62
C PRO A 57 2.61 22.70 -15.99
N ALA A 58 2.87 23.91 -16.49
CA ALA A 58 2.46 24.29 -17.84
C ALA A 58 2.97 23.29 -18.89
N GLY A 59 2.14 22.96 -19.87
CA GLY A 59 2.44 21.95 -20.89
C GLY A 59 2.05 20.52 -20.50
N PHE A 60 1.52 20.29 -19.30
CA PHE A 60 1.01 18.98 -18.86
C PHE A 60 -0.50 18.97 -18.66
N ARG A 61 -1.12 17.84 -19.01
CA ARG A 61 -2.55 17.58 -18.79
C ARG A 61 -2.73 16.43 -17.80
N PRO A 62 -3.77 16.49 -16.95
CA PRO A 62 -4.06 15.41 -16.03
C PRO A 62 -4.51 14.15 -16.77
N ILE A 63 -4.20 13.00 -16.19
CA ILE A 63 -4.66 11.68 -16.65
C ILE A 63 -5.22 10.88 -15.47
N PRO A 64 -6.06 9.86 -15.74
CA PRO A 64 -6.32 8.83 -14.74
C PRO A 64 -4.98 8.27 -14.23
N ARG A 65 -4.90 8.05 -12.92
CA ARG A 65 -3.66 7.58 -12.27
C ARG A 65 -3.17 6.29 -12.93
N ARG A 66 -1.90 6.30 -13.32
CA ARG A 66 -1.15 5.12 -13.77
C ARG A 66 -0.04 4.82 -12.78
N PHE A 67 0.51 3.62 -12.83
CA PHE A 67 1.48 3.13 -11.86
C PHE A 67 2.75 2.73 -12.58
N ILE A 68 3.86 3.40 -12.29
CA ILE A 68 5.16 3.08 -12.87
C ILE A 68 5.91 2.21 -11.86
N ALA A 69 6.35 1.04 -12.30
CA ALA A 69 7.30 0.18 -11.59
C ALA A 69 8.72 0.61 -11.99
N ALA A 70 9.40 1.32 -11.10
CA ALA A 70 10.71 1.92 -11.32
C ALA A 70 11.84 1.22 -10.55
N LEU A 71 13.05 1.25 -11.11
CA LEU A 71 14.30 0.78 -10.51
C LEU A 71 15.33 1.90 -10.44
N GLY A 72 15.97 2.08 -9.29
CA GLY A 72 17.04 3.05 -9.13
C GLY A 72 17.41 3.24 -7.66
N ASP A 73 18.49 3.97 -7.42
CA ASP A 73 18.84 4.39 -6.06
C ASP A 73 17.77 5.40 -5.56
N PRO A 74 17.10 5.14 -4.41
CA PRO A 74 16.11 6.05 -3.86
C PRO A 74 16.65 7.46 -3.56
N ASN A 75 17.98 7.63 -3.43
CA ASN A 75 18.63 8.93 -3.19
C ASN A 75 19.10 9.63 -4.48
N SER A 76 18.88 9.01 -5.65
CA SER A 76 19.26 9.58 -6.94
C SER A 76 18.11 10.35 -7.57
N SER A 77 18.49 11.43 -8.29
CA SER A 77 17.59 12.23 -9.13
C SER A 77 17.76 11.93 -10.61
N GLN A 78 18.65 11.01 -10.97
CA GLN A 78 18.90 10.56 -12.33
C GLN A 78 19.54 9.18 -12.33
N GLY A 79 19.48 8.48 -13.45
CA GLY A 79 20.12 7.19 -13.62
C GLY A 79 19.89 6.62 -15.01
N GLU A 80 20.15 5.32 -15.13
CA GLU A 80 20.00 4.55 -16.37
C GLU A 80 19.05 3.36 -16.14
N GLY A 81 18.78 2.60 -17.20
CA GLY A 81 18.05 1.34 -17.11
C GLY A 81 16.53 1.47 -17.09
N ALA A 82 15.97 2.60 -17.49
CA ALA A 82 14.51 2.79 -17.59
C ALA A 82 13.84 1.82 -18.58
N ALA A 83 14.60 1.23 -19.51
CA ALA A 83 14.11 0.14 -20.38
C ALA A 83 13.65 -1.11 -19.58
N SER A 84 14.07 -1.24 -18.32
CA SER A 84 13.63 -2.29 -17.41
C SER A 84 12.51 -1.85 -16.46
N TRP A 85 11.99 -0.63 -16.62
CA TRP A 85 10.83 -0.14 -15.89
C TRP A 85 9.55 -0.48 -16.65
N GLY A 86 8.46 -0.66 -15.91
CA GLY A 86 7.17 -1.02 -16.49
C GLY A 86 6.08 -0.04 -16.05
N ILE A 87 4.95 -0.07 -16.75
CA ILE A 87 3.77 0.74 -16.41
C ILE A 87 2.50 -0.10 -16.39
N TRP A 88 1.68 0.09 -15.36
CA TRP A 88 0.27 -0.30 -15.37
C TRP A 88 -0.59 0.91 -15.67
N THR A 89 -1.31 0.87 -16.79
CA THR A 89 -2.24 1.94 -17.19
C THR A 89 -3.57 1.91 -16.43
N VAL A 90 -3.86 0.80 -15.75
CA VAL A 90 -4.99 0.55 -14.86
C VAL A 90 -4.46 -0.03 -13.55
N ASP A 91 -5.10 0.26 -12.42
CA ASP A 91 -4.70 -0.29 -11.12
C ASP A 91 -4.67 -1.84 -11.13
N PRO A 92 -3.51 -2.47 -10.94
CA PRO A 92 -3.38 -3.92 -10.97
C PRO A 92 -3.90 -4.61 -9.69
N GLY A 93 -4.03 -3.89 -8.57
CA GLY A 93 -4.41 -4.47 -7.28
C GLY A 93 -5.80 -5.14 -7.31
N PRO A 94 -6.87 -4.42 -7.70
CA PRO A 94 -8.21 -4.99 -7.85
C PRO A 94 -8.34 -6.06 -8.95
N ARG A 95 -7.34 -6.17 -9.83
CA ARG A 95 -7.29 -7.13 -10.93
C ARG A 95 -6.48 -8.39 -10.57
N GLY A 96 -5.81 -8.39 -9.42
CA GLY A 96 -4.93 -9.47 -9.00
C GLY A 96 -5.64 -10.62 -8.28
N VAL A 97 -4.85 -11.59 -7.83
CA VAL A 97 -5.30 -12.80 -7.13
C VAL A 97 -4.55 -12.93 -5.81
N PHE A 98 -5.26 -13.03 -4.68
CA PHE A 98 -4.63 -13.26 -3.39
C PHE A 98 -3.80 -14.55 -3.38
N LEU A 99 -2.68 -14.56 -2.66
CA LEU A 99 -1.78 -15.71 -2.52
C LEU A 99 -2.51 -16.98 -2.07
N ARG A 100 -3.51 -16.86 -1.18
CA ARG A 100 -4.33 -17.99 -0.71
C ARG A 100 -5.13 -18.66 -1.83
N ASP A 101 -5.43 -17.92 -2.89
CA ASP A 101 -6.22 -18.34 -4.06
C ASP A 101 -5.35 -18.63 -5.29
N SER A 102 -4.02 -18.45 -5.18
CA SER A 102 -3.06 -18.57 -6.28
C SER A 102 -2.99 -19.96 -6.93
N ARG A 103 -3.44 -21.02 -6.24
CA ARG A 103 -3.49 -22.37 -6.81
C ARG A 103 -4.34 -22.40 -8.09
N ARG A 104 -5.45 -21.67 -8.10
CA ARG A 104 -6.33 -21.59 -9.26
C ARG A 104 -5.64 -20.84 -10.41
N LEU A 105 -4.98 -19.72 -10.10
CA LEU A 105 -4.23 -18.93 -11.07
C LEU A 105 -3.16 -19.77 -11.78
N VAL A 106 -2.35 -20.53 -11.03
CA VAL A 106 -1.31 -21.41 -11.60
C VAL A 106 -1.92 -22.50 -12.48
N LYS A 107 -3.06 -23.08 -12.07
CA LYS A 107 -3.73 -24.14 -12.83
C LYS A 107 -4.34 -23.63 -14.14
N GLU A 108 -4.99 -22.47 -14.09
CA GLU A 108 -5.72 -21.91 -15.23
C GLU A 108 -4.80 -21.11 -16.16
N GLY A 109 -3.69 -20.57 -15.64
CA GLY A 109 -2.78 -19.69 -16.37
C GLY A 109 -3.38 -18.33 -16.73
N ILE A 110 -4.59 -18.03 -16.23
CA ILE A 110 -5.36 -16.82 -16.56
C ILE A 110 -5.88 -16.19 -15.28
N GLY A 111 -5.62 -14.89 -15.09
CA GLY A 111 -6.12 -14.11 -13.97
C GLY A 111 -7.45 -13.39 -14.27
N PRO A 112 -7.98 -12.65 -13.28
CA PRO A 112 -9.16 -11.81 -13.47
C PRO A 112 -8.99 -10.87 -14.66
N TYR A 113 -10.05 -10.59 -15.42
CA TYR A 113 -9.97 -9.77 -16.64
C TYR A 113 -9.10 -10.35 -17.78
N GLY A 114 -8.71 -11.63 -17.70
CA GLY A 114 -8.14 -12.37 -18.82
C GLY A 114 -6.63 -12.19 -19.03
N TRP A 115 -5.92 -11.56 -18.10
CA TRP A 115 -4.47 -11.45 -18.20
C TRP A 115 -3.80 -12.82 -18.02
N LYS A 116 -2.67 -13.02 -18.72
CA LYS A 116 -1.93 -14.28 -18.71
C LYS A 116 -0.97 -14.33 -17.53
N PHE A 117 -1.02 -15.42 -16.78
CA PHE A 117 -0.06 -15.69 -15.72
C PHE A 117 1.17 -16.40 -16.28
N ASP A 118 2.34 -15.86 -15.98
CA ASP A 118 3.63 -16.49 -16.29
C ASP A 118 4.24 -17.01 -14.98
N GLU A 119 4.36 -18.33 -14.86
CA GLU A 119 4.95 -18.95 -13.66
C GLU A 119 6.45 -18.67 -13.52
N GLY A 120 7.13 -18.38 -14.62
CA GLY A 120 8.55 -18.05 -14.65
C GLY A 120 8.85 -16.59 -14.34
N ASP A 121 7.83 -15.73 -14.37
CA ASP A 121 7.95 -14.28 -14.24
C ASP A 121 6.65 -13.61 -13.79
N TRP A 122 6.49 -13.40 -12.49
CA TRP A 122 5.24 -12.90 -11.90
C TRP A 122 5.45 -11.80 -10.88
N TRP A 123 4.38 -11.03 -10.64
CA TRP A 123 4.39 -9.83 -9.80
C TRP A 123 3.56 -10.02 -8.54
N LEU A 124 4.02 -9.48 -7.42
CA LEU A 124 3.37 -9.54 -6.12
C LEU A 124 3.37 -8.18 -5.46
N GLU A 125 2.26 -7.78 -4.85
CA GLU A 125 2.16 -6.54 -4.08
C GLU A 125 2.13 -6.72 -2.55
N GLU A 126 2.15 -5.61 -1.82
CA GLU A 126 2.32 -5.53 -0.38
C GLU A 126 1.28 -6.28 0.47
N HIS A 127 0.07 -6.54 -0.03
CA HIS A 127 -0.99 -7.29 0.65
C HIS A 127 -1.01 -8.78 0.27
N GLY A 128 -0.05 -9.25 -0.54
CA GLY A 128 0.01 -10.63 -0.98
C GLY A 128 -0.99 -10.94 -2.09
N ILE A 129 -1.12 -10.03 -3.05
CA ILE A 129 -1.90 -10.20 -4.28
C ILE A 129 -0.94 -10.35 -5.46
N VAL A 130 -1.07 -11.46 -6.19
CA VAL A 130 -0.39 -11.70 -7.46
C VAL A 130 -1.03 -10.83 -8.53
N MET A 131 -0.24 -10.04 -9.23
CA MET A 131 -0.71 -9.03 -10.17
C MET A 131 -0.39 -9.38 -11.62
N GLU A 132 -1.15 -8.77 -12.53
CA GLU A 132 -0.81 -8.68 -13.95
C GLU A 132 0.57 -8.05 -14.14
N THR A 133 1.35 -8.55 -15.10
CA THR A 133 2.65 -7.98 -15.46
C THR A 133 2.46 -6.58 -16.07
N PRO A 134 3.23 -5.55 -15.66
CA PRO A 134 3.14 -4.24 -16.28
C PRO A 134 3.63 -4.27 -17.73
N ASP A 135 3.24 -3.28 -18.51
CA ASP A 135 3.75 -3.11 -19.87
C ASP A 135 5.21 -2.66 -19.82
N PHE A 136 6.07 -3.34 -20.59
CA PHE A 136 7.49 -3.04 -20.73
C PHE A 136 7.86 -2.79 -22.20
N PRO A 137 8.86 -1.92 -22.47
CA PRO A 137 9.48 -0.99 -21.53
C PRO A 137 8.58 0.21 -21.22
N LEU A 138 8.84 0.94 -20.14
CA LEU A 138 8.33 2.30 -20.01
C LEU A 138 8.86 3.15 -21.17
N GLU A 139 7.95 3.70 -21.97
CA GLU A 139 8.31 4.47 -23.17
C GLU A 139 9.08 5.75 -22.82
N ALA A 140 9.98 6.16 -23.72
CA ALA A 140 10.64 7.47 -23.63
C ALA A 140 9.61 8.60 -23.68
N GLY A 141 9.80 9.63 -22.87
CA GLY A 141 8.85 10.72 -22.72
C GLY A 141 8.91 11.37 -21.34
N GLU A 142 7.93 12.23 -21.08
CA GLU A 142 7.81 12.96 -19.82
C GLU A 142 6.54 12.57 -19.06
N TYR A 143 6.67 12.45 -17.75
CA TYR A 143 5.61 11.99 -16.85
C TYR A 143 5.60 12.84 -15.59
N ILE A 144 4.44 13.32 -15.14
CA ILE A 144 4.31 13.89 -13.80
C ILE A 144 4.16 12.75 -12.81
N VAL A 145 5.19 12.54 -11.98
CA VAL A 145 5.22 11.47 -10.99
C VAL A 145 5.12 12.00 -9.56
N THR A 146 4.40 11.27 -8.71
CA THR A 146 4.28 11.54 -7.29
C THR A 146 4.20 10.25 -6.47
N GLY A 147 4.65 10.35 -5.22
CA GLY A 147 4.45 9.30 -4.21
C GLY A 147 3.21 9.51 -3.36
N GLY A 148 2.33 10.48 -3.68
CA GLY A 148 1.16 10.81 -2.88
C GLY A 148 1.48 11.41 -1.49
N ARG A 149 2.71 11.90 -1.30
CA ARG A 149 3.23 12.41 -0.02
C ARG A 149 3.63 13.90 -0.09
N GLY A 150 2.98 14.66 -0.97
CA GLY A 150 3.22 16.10 -1.18
C GLY A 150 4.31 16.42 -2.21
N ALA A 151 5.27 15.53 -2.45
CA ALA A 151 6.26 15.71 -3.52
C ALA A 151 5.73 15.24 -4.89
N SER A 152 5.98 16.03 -5.93
CA SER A 152 5.78 15.69 -7.34
C SER A 152 6.95 16.21 -8.18
N SER A 153 7.28 15.53 -9.27
CA SER A 153 8.34 15.95 -10.19
C SER A 153 8.03 15.51 -11.62
N VAL A 154 8.61 16.20 -12.60
CA VAL A 154 8.66 15.70 -13.99
C VAL A 154 9.75 14.64 -14.05
N LEU A 155 9.36 13.41 -14.39
CA LEU A 155 10.25 12.33 -14.78
C LEU A 155 10.40 12.37 -16.30
N THR A 156 11.63 12.56 -16.77
CA THR A 156 11.99 12.45 -18.19
C THR A 156 12.71 11.14 -18.42
N ILE A 157 12.22 10.32 -19.35
CA ILE A 157 12.87 9.10 -19.84
C ILE A 157 13.38 9.37 -21.25
N SER A 158 14.68 9.19 -21.49
CA SER A 158 15.29 9.31 -22.81
C SER A 158 15.17 8.02 -23.62
N SER A 159 15.38 8.10 -24.93
CA SER A 159 15.29 6.96 -25.84
C SER A 159 16.32 5.86 -25.58
N ASP A 160 17.45 6.19 -24.96
CA ASP A 160 18.49 5.25 -24.54
C ASP A 160 18.27 4.71 -23.10
N GLY A 161 17.14 5.06 -22.47
CA GLY A 161 16.75 4.54 -21.16
C GLY A 161 17.43 5.24 -19.97
N GLN A 162 18.01 6.43 -20.18
CA GLN A 162 18.36 7.32 -19.07
C GLN A 162 17.09 7.94 -18.51
N TRP A 163 17.12 8.28 -17.23
CA TRP A 163 16.01 8.94 -16.56
C TRP A 163 16.51 10.08 -15.68
N VAL A 164 15.71 11.14 -15.57
CA VAL A 164 15.99 12.31 -14.73
C VAL A 164 14.69 12.78 -14.07
N LEU A 165 14.77 13.16 -12.80
CA LEU A 165 13.72 13.84 -12.05
C LEU A 165 14.07 15.34 -11.95
N GLN A 166 13.15 16.19 -12.40
CA GLN A 166 13.32 17.63 -12.37
C GLN A 166 13.42 18.17 -10.93
N GLY A 167 14.12 19.31 -10.78
CA GLY A 167 14.19 20.05 -9.52
C GLY A 167 15.05 19.37 -8.45
N GLY A 168 15.81 18.34 -8.83
CA GLY A 168 16.67 17.60 -7.91
C GLY A 168 15.91 16.63 -7.00
N ALA A 169 14.61 16.41 -7.25
CA ALA A 169 13.80 15.43 -6.54
C ALA A 169 14.43 14.03 -6.61
N LYS A 170 14.39 13.29 -5.52
CA LYS A 170 14.93 11.93 -5.47
C LYS A 170 13.85 10.91 -5.82
N LEU A 171 14.25 9.77 -6.36
CA LEU A 171 13.33 8.67 -6.66
C LEU A 171 12.51 8.27 -5.42
N GLY A 172 13.16 8.29 -4.25
CA GLY A 172 12.52 8.04 -2.96
C GLY A 172 11.47 9.08 -2.57
N ASP A 173 11.56 10.33 -3.01
CA ASP A 173 10.57 11.39 -2.71
C ASP A 173 9.26 11.15 -3.45
N VAL A 174 9.36 10.70 -4.70
CA VAL A 174 8.22 10.42 -5.59
C VAL A 174 7.74 8.97 -5.55
N THR A 175 8.30 8.13 -4.66
CA THR A 175 7.83 6.76 -4.44
C THR A 175 6.62 6.74 -3.51
N HIS A 176 5.56 6.01 -3.88
CA HIS A 176 4.41 5.75 -3.02
C HIS A 176 4.74 4.62 -2.04
N LEU A 177 5.44 4.94 -0.94
CA LEU A 177 5.96 3.96 0.02
C LEU A 177 4.99 2.86 0.49
N PRO A 178 3.68 3.11 0.65
CA PRO A 178 2.73 2.06 0.98
C PRO A 178 2.57 1.02 -0.13
N CYS A 179 2.58 1.45 -1.40
CA CYS A 179 2.53 0.51 -2.53
C CYS A 179 3.91 -0.10 -2.76
N ARG A 180 3.96 -1.42 -2.79
CA ARG A 180 5.17 -2.18 -3.07
C ARG A 180 4.83 -3.17 -4.17
N ALA A 181 5.76 -3.36 -5.10
CA ALA A 181 5.69 -4.50 -5.98
C ALA A 181 7.07 -5.11 -6.11
N ALA A 182 7.11 -6.44 -6.16
CA ALA A 182 8.30 -7.16 -6.57
C ALA A 182 7.97 -8.10 -7.71
N ARG A 183 8.95 -8.21 -8.62
CA ARG A 183 9.00 -9.20 -9.68
C ARG A 183 9.75 -10.42 -9.17
N TYR A 184 9.16 -11.59 -9.36
CA TYR A 184 9.74 -12.88 -8.99
C TYR A 184 9.97 -13.69 -10.24
N THR A 185 11.22 -14.10 -10.44
CA THR A 185 11.63 -14.92 -11.58
C THR A 185 12.29 -16.21 -11.12
N GLU A 186 12.22 -17.26 -11.93
CA GLU A 186 12.86 -18.53 -11.59
C GLU A 186 14.37 -18.40 -11.38
N LYS A 187 14.88 -19.04 -10.31
CA LYS A 187 16.32 -19.25 -10.17
C LYS A 187 16.77 -20.34 -11.12
N LYS A 188 17.87 -20.10 -11.84
CA LYS A 188 18.47 -21.10 -12.75
C LYS A 188 18.68 -22.43 -12.02
N GLY A 189 18.14 -23.51 -12.59
CA GLY A 189 18.23 -24.86 -12.03
C GLY A 189 17.22 -25.18 -10.93
N VAL A 190 16.25 -24.31 -10.66
CA VAL A 190 15.27 -24.43 -9.58
C VAL A 190 13.85 -24.20 -10.12
N ASN A 191 13.16 -25.26 -10.54
CA ASN A 191 11.80 -25.20 -11.14
C ASN A 191 10.69 -25.14 -10.07
N VAL A 192 10.76 -24.19 -9.13
CA VAL A 192 9.77 -24.10 -8.02
C VAL A 192 9.35 -22.65 -7.68
N CYS A 193 9.59 -21.67 -8.55
CA CYS A 193 9.25 -20.26 -8.28
C CYS A 193 7.76 -19.98 -8.46
N LEU A 194 6.93 -20.46 -7.53
CA LEU A 194 5.48 -20.30 -7.60
C LEU A 194 4.93 -19.43 -6.45
N PRO A 195 3.82 -18.70 -6.66
CA PRO A 195 3.15 -17.94 -5.61
C PRO A 195 2.82 -18.77 -4.37
N SER A 196 2.53 -20.07 -4.55
CA SER A 196 2.25 -21.01 -3.44
C SER A 196 3.41 -21.21 -2.47
N LYS A 197 4.63 -20.76 -2.82
CA LYS A 197 5.81 -20.81 -1.94
C LYS A 197 5.99 -19.54 -1.10
N ALA A 198 5.20 -18.50 -1.35
CA ALA A 198 5.21 -17.29 -0.54
C ALA A 198 4.61 -17.56 0.85
N ARG A 199 5.20 -16.97 1.90
CA ARG A 199 4.70 -17.10 3.27
C ARG A 199 3.68 -16.02 3.55
N MET A 200 2.40 -16.40 3.67
CA MET A 200 1.31 -15.45 3.91
C MET A 200 1.49 -14.60 5.18
N GLY A 201 2.11 -15.14 6.23
CA GLY A 201 2.39 -14.39 7.46
C GLY A 201 3.38 -13.23 7.31
N ASN A 202 4.01 -13.07 6.14
CA ASN A 202 4.88 -11.93 5.83
C ASN A 202 4.12 -10.73 5.23
N PHE A 203 2.79 -10.85 5.06
CA PHE A 203 1.92 -9.82 4.49
C PHE A 203 0.85 -9.39 5.53
N PRO A 204 0.40 -8.11 5.52
CA PRO A 204 0.85 -7.05 4.65
C PRO A 204 2.27 -6.57 4.98
N VAL A 205 3.00 -6.17 3.95
CA VAL A 205 4.35 -5.60 4.06
C VAL A 205 4.24 -4.18 4.62
N ARG A 206 5.15 -3.81 5.54
CA ARG A 206 5.17 -2.45 6.10
C ARG A 206 5.57 -1.44 5.01
N PRO A 207 5.01 -0.22 5.02
CA PRO A 207 5.42 0.84 4.09
C PRO A 207 6.94 1.04 4.08
N GLY A 208 7.52 1.09 2.89
CA GLY A 208 8.97 1.24 2.68
C GLY A 208 9.83 0.02 3.01
N ALA A 209 9.27 -1.07 3.53
CA ALA A 209 10.03 -2.31 3.75
C ALA A 209 10.24 -3.10 2.44
N THR A 210 11.27 -3.93 2.41
CA THR A 210 11.55 -4.83 1.29
C THR A 210 10.48 -5.92 1.15
N MET A 211 10.13 -6.29 -0.08
CA MET A 211 9.21 -7.40 -0.33
C MET A 211 9.78 -8.73 0.18
N PRO A 212 8.93 -9.65 0.70
CA PRO A 212 9.40 -10.92 1.25
C PRO A 212 10.07 -11.81 0.21
N GLU A 213 11.06 -12.61 0.61
CA GLU A 213 11.60 -13.66 -0.25
C GLU A 213 10.57 -14.76 -0.53
N VAL A 214 10.61 -15.32 -1.73
CA VAL A 214 9.82 -16.50 -2.13
C VAL A 214 10.78 -17.62 -2.50
N PHE A 215 10.59 -18.78 -1.90
CA PHE A 215 11.49 -19.92 -2.10
C PHE A 215 11.52 -20.33 -3.58
N GLY A 216 12.72 -20.50 -4.13
CA GLY A 216 12.94 -20.83 -5.54
C GLY A 216 12.96 -19.64 -6.50
N CYS A 217 12.61 -18.44 -6.04
CA CYS A 217 12.59 -17.24 -6.86
C CYS A 217 13.81 -16.35 -6.65
N SER A 218 14.25 -15.69 -7.72
CA SER A 218 14.97 -14.42 -7.68
C SER A 218 13.94 -13.32 -7.52
N LYS A 219 14.27 -12.27 -6.77
CA LYS A 219 13.35 -11.18 -6.43
C LYS A 219 13.97 -9.85 -6.82
N GLN A 220 13.17 -8.99 -7.45
CA GLN A 220 13.51 -7.59 -7.70
C GLN A 220 12.39 -6.70 -7.16
N ASP A 221 12.72 -5.87 -6.16
CA ASP A 221 11.81 -4.84 -5.64
C ASP A 221 11.79 -3.65 -6.61
N TYR A 222 10.60 -3.12 -6.87
CA TYR A 222 10.37 -1.90 -7.65
C TYR A 222 9.81 -0.80 -6.75
N ALA A 223 10.26 0.43 -7.01
CA ALA A 223 9.60 1.63 -6.51
C ALA A 223 8.32 1.85 -7.32
N ILE A 224 7.20 2.13 -6.63
CA ILE A 224 5.94 2.44 -7.30
C ILE A 224 5.74 3.95 -7.32
N LEU A 225 5.65 4.51 -8.52
CA LEU A 225 5.38 5.93 -8.75
C LEU A 225 3.98 6.10 -9.31
N PHE A 226 3.24 7.11 -8.87
CA PHE A 226 1.98 7.47 -9.50
C PHE A 226 2.24 8.46 -10.62
N ASN A 227 1.93 8.07 -11.85
CA ASN A 227 1.87 8.97 -12.98
C ASN A 227 0.48 9.61 -13.04
N ILE A 228 0.45 10.94 -12.92
CA ILE A 228 -0.78 11.75 -12.83
C ILE A 228 -0.91 12.76 -13.97
N GLY A 229 0.10 12.88 -14.84
CA GLY A 229 0.10 13.85 -15.92
C GLY A 229 1.09 13.52 -17.03
N VAL A 230 0.76 13.94 -18.24
CA VAL A 230 1.61 13.78 -19.45
C VAL A 230 1.56 15.07 -20.28
N PRO A 231 2.53 15.31 -21.19
CA PRO A 231 2.48 16.44 -22.10
C PRO A 231 1.19 16.49 -22.96
N PHE A 232 0.79 17.68 -23.41
CA PHE A 232 -0.32 17.89 -24.35
C PHE A 232 0.06 18.73 -25.57
#